data_AF-A0A0U1NNI5-F1
#
_entry.id   AF-A0A0U1NNI5-F1
#
_cell.length_a   1.000
_cell.length_b   1.000
_cell.length_c   1.000
_cell.angle_alpha   90.00
_cell.angle_beta   90.00
_cell.angle_gamma   90.00
#
_symmetry.space_group_name_H-M   'P 1'
#
loop_
_entity.id
_entity.type
_entity.pdbx_description
1 polymer ?
#
loop_
_entity_poly.entity_id
_entity_poly.type
_entity_poly.pdbx_seq_one_letter_code
_entity_poly.pdbx_strand_id
1 'polypeptide(L)'
;MQNTPQHTTAAKMSKHATRRAQQRGVKHDAIEIISSHGDIEIDAGSGCYKLKASKDLLDGLVKTEDISRQLAEACKRLTLVVSGQSIVTCYRAKLH
;
A
#
# COMPACT_ATOMS: atom_id res chain seq x y z
N MET A 1 -23.54 -4.00 14.14
CA MET A 1 -22.52 -5.06 13.94
C MET A 1 -21.23 -4.35 13.55
N GLN A 2 -20.28 -4.30 14.48
CA GLN A 2 -19.01 -3.57 14.31
C GLN A 2 -18.05 -4.48 13.53
N ASN A 3 -17.84 -4.23 12.24
CA ASN A 3 -16.70 -4.78 11.52
C ASN A 3 -15.58 -3.74 11.55
N THR A 4 -14.73 -3.84 12.57
CA THR A 4 -13.44 -3.15 12.61
C THR A 4 -12.41 -4.10 11.99
N PRO A 5 -11.76 -3.77 10.86
CA PRO A 5 -10.51 -4.43 10.53
C PRO A 5 -9.43 -3.84 11.46
N GLN A 6 -9.19 -4.54 12.56
CA GLN A 6 -7.99 -4.36 13.38
C GLN A 6 -6.84 -5.09 12.69
N HIS A 7 -5.80 -4.35 12.30
CA HIS A 7 -4.38 -4.67 12.53
C HIS A 7 -3.48 -3.64 11.81
N THR A 8 -3.34 -2.46 12.41
CA THR A 8 -2.31 -1.46 12.12
C THR A 8 -0.94 -1.96 12.61
N THR A 9 -0.44 -3.03 12.00
CA THR A 9 0.97 -3.43 12.17
C THR A 9 1.60 -3.33 10.81
N ALA A 10 2.43 -2.29 10.60
CA ALA A 10 3.12 -2.08 9.34
C ALA A 10 3.78 -3.39 8.87
N ALA A 11 3.30 -3.93 7.75
CA ALA A 11 3.75 -5.21 7.24
C ALA A 11 5.25 -5.17 6.93
N LYS A 12 5.99 -6.21 7.34
CA LYS A 12 7.45 -6.26 7.20
C LYS A 12 7.84 -6.47 5.74
N MET A 13 8.72 -5.63 5.24
CA MET A 13 9.28 -5.76 3.89
C MET A 13 10.26 -6.95 3.80
N SER A 14 9.99 -7.88 2.88
CA SER A 14 10.97 -8.92 2.54
C SER A 14 12.20 -8.34 1.80
N LYS A 15 13.33 -9.05 1.81
CA LYS A 15 14.53 -8.66 1.03
C LYS A 15 14.21 -8.48 -0.46
N HIS A 16 13.34 -9.34 -1.01
CA HIS A 16 12.89 -9.24 -2.39
C HIS A 16 12.09 -7.95 -2.61
N ALA A 17 11.11 -7.67 -1.76
CA ALA A 17 10.30 -6.46 -1.85
C ALA A 17 11.15 -5.19 -1.74
N THR A 18 12.11 -5.14 -0.81
CA THR A 18 12.98 -3.97 -0.60
C THR A 18 13.79 -3.66 -1.85
N ARG A 19 14.42 -4.69 -2.43
CA ARG A 19 15.17 -4.55 -3.68
C ARG A 19 14.26 -4.07 -4.82
N ARG A 20 13.05 -4.61 -4.91
CA ARG A 20 12.09 -4.23 -5.96
C ARG A 20 11.57 -2.80 -5.81
N ALA A 21 11.32 -2.35 -4.58
CA ALA A 21 10.93 -0.98 -4.30
C ALA A 21 11.99 0.01 -4.79
N GLN A 22 13.25 -0.24 -4.43
CA GLN A 22 14.40 0.57 -4.85
C GLN A 22 14.54 0.62 -6.38
N GLN A 23 14.53 -0.55 -7.03
CA GLN A 23 14.62 -0.64 -8.50
C GLN A 23 13.50 0.10 -9.24
N ARG A 24 12.35 0.31 -8.59
CA ARG A 24 11.15 0.92 -9.18
C ARG A 24 10.91 2.36 -8.72
N GLY A 25 11.84 2.92 -7.94
CA GLY A 25 11.71 4.26 -7.37
C GLY A 25 10.46 4.41 -6.49
N VAL A 26 10.06 3.35 -5.81
CA VAL A 26 8.93 3.40 -4.86
C VAL A 26 9.44 3.99 -3.55
N LYS A 27 8.83 5.10 -3.13
CA LYS A 27 9.17 5.76 -1.86
C LYS A 27 8.72 4.91 -0.68
N HIS A 28 9.52 4.90 0.39
CA HIS A 28 9.21 4.15 1.60
C HIS A 28 7.91 4.64 2.25
N ASP A 29 7.73 5.96 2.35
CA ASP A 29 6.52 6.57 2.92
C ASP A 29 5.26 6.12 2.18
N ALA A 30 5.32 5.94 0.86
CA ALA A 30 4.18 5.45 0.10
C ALA A 30 3.86 3.98 0.44
N ILE A 31 4.89 3.15 0.69
CA ILE A 31 4.70 1.77 1.14
C ILE A 31 4.05 1.76 2.52
N GLU A 32 4.52 2.60 3.43
CA GLU A 32 3.97 2.70 4.78
C GLU A 32 2.51 3.12 4.78
N ILE A 33 2.15 4.13 3.99
CA ILE A 33 0.76 4.58 3.87
C ILE A 33 -0.14 3.47 3.32
N ILE A 34 0.26 2.76 2.25
CA ILE A 34 -0.56 1.67 1.72
C ILE A 34 -0.63 0.49 2.71
N SER A 35 0.45 0.19 3.41
CA SER A 35 0.51 -0.88 4.41
C SER A 35 -0.41 -0.60 5.61
N SER A 36 -0.49 0.67 6.04
CA SER A 36 -1.24 1.09 7.22
C SER A 36 -2.69 1.48 6.94
N HIS A 37 -2.98 2.03 5.77
CA HIS A 37 -4.29 2.60 5.44
C HIS A 37 -4.93 2.00 4.18
N GLY A 38 -4.30 1.04 3.50
CA GLY A 38 -4.91 0.42 2.33
C GLY A 38 -6.27 -0.18 2.65
N ASP A 39 -7.28 0.13 1.84
CA ASP A 39 -8.67 -0.28 2.01
C ASP A 39 -9.17 -1.19 0.88
N ILE A 40 -8.38 -1.35 -0.18
CA ILE A 40 -8.70 -2.24 -1.29
C ILE A 40 -7.81 -3.47 -1.21
N GLU A 41 -8.42 -4.60 -0.89
CA GLU A 41 -7.82 -5.94 -0.93
C GLU A 41 -8.34 -6.74 -2.11
N ILE A 42 -7.42 -7.35 -2.87
CA ILE A 42 -7.75 -8.20 -4.02
C ILE A 42 -6.94 -9.49 -3.89
N ASP A 43 -7.62 -10.63 -3.88
CA ASP A 43 -6.95 -11.94 -3.86
C ASP A 43 -5.93 -12.05 -5.02
N ALA A 44 -4.75 -12.55 -4.68
CA ALA A 44 -3.65 -12.79 -5.62
C ALA A 44 -3.30 -14.27 -5.74
N GLY A 45 -4.03 -15.15 -5.06
CA GLY A 45 -3.78 -16.58 -5.00
C GLY A 45 -2.64 -16.95 -4.05
N SER A 46 -2.54 -18.24 -3.73
CA SER A 46 -1.47 -18.80 -2.87
C SER A 46 -1.32 -18.10 -1.51
N GLY A 47 -2.42 -17.68 -0.90
CA GLY A 47 -2.42 -16.98 0.39
C GLY A 47 -1.88 -15.55 0.34
N CYS A 48 -1.70 -14.99 -0.86
CA CYS A 48 -1.29 -13.61 -1.06
C CYS A 48 -2.50 -12.74 -1.43
N TYR A 49 -2.45 -11.47 -1.03
CA TYR A 49 -3.40 -10.45 -1.47
C TYR A 49 -2.67 -9.21 -1.98
N LYS A 50 -3.31 -8.49 -2.89
CA LYS A 50 -2.90 -7.16 -3.32
C LYS A 50 -3.57 -6.14 -2.43
N LEU A 51 -2.79 -5.20 -1.91
CA LEU A 51 -3.28 -4.09 -1.11
C LEU A 51 -3.04 -2.77 -1.84
N LYS A 52 -4.06 -1.92 -1.86
CA LYS A 52 -4.08 -0.58 -2.45
C LYS A 52 -4.93 0.36 -1.60
N ALA A 53 -4.76 1.66 -1.85
CA ALA A 53 -5.64 2.69 -1.33
C ALA A 53 -6.60 3.18 -2.42
N SER A 54 -7.87 3.33 -2.08
CA SER A 54 -8.90 3.96 -2.90
C SER A 54 -8.62 5.46 -3.06
N LYS A 55 -9.25 6.06 -4.08
CA LYS A 55 -9.16 7.50 -4.28
C LYS A 55 -9.75 8.25 -3.09
N ASP A 56 -10.91 7.81 -2.60
CA ASP A 56 -11.64 8.49 -1.52
C ASP A 56 -10.85 8.46 -0.21
N LEU A 57 -10.17 7.35 0.09
CA LEU A 57 -9.28 7.25 1.23
C LEU A 57 -8.10 8.22 1.12
N LEU A 58 -7.43 8.26 -0.04
CA LEU A 58 -6.29 9.16 -0.26
C LEU A 58 -6.72 10.63 -0.22
N ASP A 59 -7.84 10.98 -0.82
CA ASP A 59 -8.40 12.33 -0.76
C ASP A 59 -8.79 12.71 0.68
N GLY A 60 -9.28 11.75 1.48
CA GLY A 60 -9.51 11.90 2.91
C GLY A 60 -8.24 12.26 3.67
N LEU A 61 -7.18 11.45 3.52
CA LEU A 61 -5.87 11.68 4.17
C LEU A 61 -5.21 13.00 3.75
N VAL A 62 -5.45 13.46 2.52
CA VAL A 62 -4.96 14.78 2.08
C VAL A 62 -5.77 15.90 2.73
N LYS A 63 -7.09 15.75 2.88
CA LYS A 63 -7.96 16.76 3.51
C LYS A 63 -7.67 16.93 5.00
N THR A 64 -7.28 15.86 5.68
CA THR A 64 -6.87 15.88 7.10
C THR A 64 -5.41 16.31 7.30
N GLU A 65 -4.69 16.61 6.21
CA GLU A 65 -3.27 16.98 6.22
C GLU A 65 -2.32 15.87 6.72
N ASP A 66 -2.79 14.62 6.83
CA ASP A 66 -1.96 13.46 7.22
C ASP A 66 -0.90 13.15 6.15
N ILE A 67 -1.23 13.38 4.87
CA ILE A 67 -0.29 13.23 3.75
C ILE A 67 -0.37 14.39 2.76
N SER A 68 0.76 14.67 2.09
CA SER A 68 0.77 15.61 0.97
C SER A 68 0.08 15.05 -0.28
N ARG A 69 -0.44 15.94 -1.13
CA ARG A 69 -1.01 15.54 -2.43
C ARG A 69 0.00 14.84 -3.35
N GLN A 70 1.29 15.20 -3.25
CA GLN A 70 2.35 14.52 -3.99
C GLN A 70 2.53 13.06 -3.52
N LEU A 71 2.45 12.83 -2.20
CA LEU A 71 2.51 11.48 -1.64
C LEU A 71 1.26 10.67 -2.00
N ALA A 72 0.08 11.28 -1.94
CA ALA A 72 -1.17 10.64 -2.38
C ALA A 72 -1.10 10.15 -3.84
N GLU A 73 -0.56 10.95 -4.77
CA GLU A 73 -0.36 10.53 -6.16
C GLU A 73 0.67 9.39 -6.31
N ALA A 74 1.67 9.32 -5.43
CA ALA A 74 2.57 8.18 -5.38
C ALA A 74 1.85 6.90 -4.91
N CYS A 75 1.03 7.01 -3.86
CA CYS A 75 0.22 5.93 -3.28
C CYS A 75 -0.83 5.39 -4.25
N LYS A 76 -1.54 6.27 -4.97
CA LYS A 76 -2.60 5.94 -5.93
C LYS A 76 -2.20 4.90 -6.97
N ARG A 77 -0.92 4.89 -7.35
CA ARG A 77 -0.38 3.96 -8.36
C ARG A 77 0.31 2.76 -7.76
N LEU A 78 0.56 2.77 -6.44
CA LEU A 78 1.29 1.73 -5.76
C LEU A 78 0.37 0.56 -5.41
N THR A 79 0.88 -0.65 -5.61
CA THR A 79 0.27 -1.89 -5.15
C THR A 79 1.29 -2.66 -4.35
N LEU A 80 0.90 -3.08 -3.15
CA LEU A 80 1.66 -4.03 -2.36
C LEU A 80 1.09 -5.43 -2.60
N VAL A 81 1.96 -6.43 -2.63
CA VAL A 81 1.55 -7.83 -2.54
C VAL A 81 2.01 -8.34 -1.19
N VAL A 82 1.06 -8.84 -0.42
CA VAL A 82 1.24 -9.18 1.00
C VAL A 82 0.89 -10.65 1.19
N SER A 83 1.68 -11.34 2.02
CA SER A 83 1.47 -12.71 2.46
C SER A 83 1.51 -12.71 3.99
N GLY A 84 0.36 -12.88 4.64
CA GLY A 84 0.23 -12.69 6.09
C GLY A 84 0.64 -11.28 6.50
N GLN A 85 1.70 -11.16 7.31
CA GLN A 85 2.25 -9.88 7.79
C GLN A 85 3.48 -9.39 6.99
N SER A 86 3.78 -10.00 5.84
CA SER A 86 4.99 -9.70 5.06
C SER A 86 4.66 -9.17 3.67
N ILE A 87 5.28 -8.05 3.30
CA ILE A 87 5.24 -7.52 1.93
C ILE A 87 6.26 -8.33 1.11
N VAL A 88 5.75 -9.11 0.16
CA VAL A 88 6.57 -9.98 -0.70
C VAL A 88 7.03 -9.27 -1.97
N THR A 89 6.25 -8.32 -2.48
CA THR A 89 6.66 -7.45 -3.59
C THR A 89 5.80 -6.19 -3.66
N CYS A 90 6.21 -5.22 -4.47
CA CYS A 90 5.45 -4.01 -4.76
C CYS A 90 5.64 -3.57 -6.22
N TYR A 91 4.63 -2.94 -6.80
CA TYR A 91 4.71 -2.42 -8.16
C TYR A 91 3.86 -1.16 -8.35
N ARG A 92 4.20 -0.38 -9.39
CA ARG A 92 3.46 0.81 -9.80
C ARG A 92 2.70 0.52 -11.09
N ALA A 93 1.42 0.87 -11.15
CA ALA A 93 0.67 0.87 -12.40
C ALA A 93 1.24 1.93 -13.37
N LYS A 94 1.25 1.64 -14.68
CA LYS A 94 1.61 2.62 -15.71
C LYS A 94 0.55 3.74 -15.76
N LEU A 95 0.99 4.95 -16.11
CA LEU A 95 0.06 6.01 -16.54
C LEU A 95 -0.48 5.54 -17.91
N HIS A 96 -1.80 5.40 -18.01
CA HIS A 96 -2.49 5.33 -19.28
C HIS A 96 -2.98 6.73 -19.63
#